data_AF-A0A7U4J884-F1
#
_entry.id   AF-A0A7U4J884-F1
#
_cell.length_a   1.000
_cell.length_b   1.000
_cell.length_c   1.000
_cell.angle_alpha   90.00
_cell.angle_beta   90.00
_cell.angle_gamma   90.00
#
_symmetry.space_group_name_H-M   'P 1'
#
loop_
_entity.id
_entity.type
_entity.pdbx_description
1 polymer ?
#
loop_
_entity_poly.entity_id
_entity_poly.type
_entity_poly.pdbx_seq_one_letter_code
_entity_poly.pdbx_strand_id
1 'polypeptide(L)'
;MSSALLARLLPVLMLIASNVFMTFAWYGHLKFKHTPLLIVILVSWGIAFFEYCLAVPANRIGSGVYSAAQLKGMQEVITLTVFAGFSVLYLGQKITVNHLIGFALIAAGAWFLFRTPAV
;
A
#
# COMPACT_ATOMS: atom_id res chain seq x y z
N MET A 1 -21.02 12.99 14.24
CA MET A 1 -20.13 11.95 14.83
C MET A 1 -19.79 10.84 13.84
N SER A 2 -20.74 10.36 13.03
CA SER A 2 -20.53 9.33 11.99
C SER A 2 -19.58 9.74 10.83
N SER A 3 -19.60 11.01 10.41
CA SER A 3 -18.75 11.50 9.31
C SER A 3 -17.25 11.54 9.66
N ALA A 4 -16.89 11.92 10.89
CA ALA A 4 -15.51 12.00 11.34
C ALA A 4 -14.86 10.61 11.51
N LEU A 5 -15.64 9.62 11.96
CA LEU A 5 -15.18 8.23 12.04
C LEU A 5 -14.93 7.66 10.64
N LEU A 6 -15.85 7.91 9.72
CA LEU A 6 -15.72 7.47 8.33
C LEU A 6 -14.49 8.08 7.67
N ALA A 7 -14.24 9.39 7.86
CA ALA A 7 -13.06 10.07 7.32
C ALA A 7 -11.72 9.52 7.85
N ARG A 8 -11.71 8.87 9.02
CA ARG A 8 -10.51 8.24 9.59
C ARG A 8 -10.31 6.81 9.11
N LEU A 9 -11.38 6.00 9.08
CA LEU A 9 -11.28 4.57 8.80
C LEU A 9 -11.37 4.23 7.31
N LEU A 10 -12.25 4.92 6.57
CA LEU A 10 -12.49 4.63 5.15
C LEU A 10 -11.21 4.79 4.30
N PRO A 11 -10.40 5.85 4.45
CA PRO A 11 -9.14 5.95 3.73
C PRO A 11 -8.22 4.76 3.97
N VAL A 12 -8.09 4.29 5.21
CA VAL A 12 -7.21 3.17 5.55
C VAL A 12 -7.65 1.89 4.84
N LEU A 13 -8.95 1.57 4.89
CA LEU A 13 -9.50 0.40 4.20
C LEU A 13 -9.31 0.48 2.69
N MET A 14 -9.56 1.65 2.09
CA MET A 14 -9.37 1.87 0.66
C MET A 14 -7.89 1.79 0.27
N LEU A 15 -6.97 2.33 1.08
CA LEU A 15 -5.53 2.26 0.86
C LEU A 15 -5.01 0.83 0.95
N ILE A 16 -5.53 0.00 1.86
CA ILE A 16 -5.23 -1.43 1.94
C ILE A 16 -5.69 -2.14 0.66
N ALA A 17 -6.95 -1.95 0.26
CA ALA A 17 -7.48 -2.55 -0.96
C ALA A 17 -6.70 -2.11 -2.21
N SER A 18 -6.39 -0.81 -2.31
CA SER A 18 -5.54 -0.24 -3.35
C SER A 18 -4.18 -0.94 -3.40
N ASN A 19 -3.54 -1.10 -2.26
CA ASN A 19 -2.20 -1.65 -2.18
C ASN A 19 -2.11 -3.11 -2.67
N VAL A 20 -3.20 -3.89 -2.50
CA VAL A 20 -3.28 -5.23 -3.09
C VAL A 20 -3.14 -5.15 -4.61
N PHE A 21 -3.91 -4.30 -5.29
CA PHE A 21 -3.77 -4.08 -6.73
C PHE A 21 -2.37 -3.60 -7.09
N MET A 22 -1.81 -2.63 -6.33
CA MET A 22 -0.46 -2.11 -6.58
C MET A 22 0.61 -3.20 -6.51
N THR A 23 0.52 -4.07 -5.50
CA THR A 23 1.45 -5.18 -5.28
C THR A 23 1.39 -6.18 -6.44
N PHE A 24 0.20 -6.51 -6.94
CA PHE A 24 0.05 -7.34 -8.13
C PHE A 24 0.57 -6.65 -9.40
N ALA A 25 0.33 -5.35 -9.57
CA ALA A 25 0.83 -4.59 -10.70
C ALA A 25 2.37 -4.58 -10.76
N TRP A 26 3.04 -4.44 -9.61
CA TRP A 26 4.50 -4.41 -9.52
C TRP A 26 5.18 -5.78 -9.53
N TYR A 27 4.60 -6.78 -8.87
CA TYR A 27 5.29 -8.04 -8.60
C TYR A 27 4.54 -9.28 -9.11
N GLY A 28 3.25 -9.17 -9.44
CA GLY A 28 2.44 -10.29 -9.92
C GLY A 28 3.05 -10.97 -11.16
N HIS A 29 3.59 -10.16 -12.05
CA HIS A 29 4.23 -10.63 -13.28
C HIS A 29 5.55 -11.40 -13.06
N LEU A 30 6.11 -11.42 -11.84
CA LEU A 30 7.32 -12.20 -11.54
C LEU A 30 7.11 -13.72 -11.67
N LYS A 31 5.85 -14.19 -11.70
CA LYS A 31 5.51 -15.57 -12.08
C LYS A 31 5.45 -15.81 -13.60
N PHE A 32 5.43 -14.76 -14.40
CA PHE A 32 5.22 -14.78 -15.85
C PHE A 32 6.45 -14.27 -16.61
N LYS A 33 7.65 -14.72 -16.21
CA LYS A 33 8.93 -14.22 -16.74
C LYS A 33 9.16 -14.52 -18.23
N HIS A 34 8.44 -15.48 -18.80
CA HIS A 34 8.50 -15.82 -20.21
C HIS A 34 7.52 -15.02 -21.08
N THR A 35 6.65 -14.22 -20.47
CA THR A 35 5.69 -13.38 -21.20
C THR A 35 6.40 -12.13 -21.76
N PRO A 36 6.09 -11.70 -23.01
CA PRO A 36 6.67 -10.50 -23.59
C PRO A 36 6.51 -9.27 -22.69
N LEU A 37 7.59 -8.50 -22.52
CA LEU A 37 7.65 -7.37 -21.60
C LEU A 37 6.54 -6.33 -21.87
N LEU A 38 6.26 -6.03 -23.14
CA LEU A 38 5.21 -5.08 -23.51
C LEU A 38 3.83 -5.52 -23.00
N ILE A 39 3.50 -6.81 -23.11
CA ILE A 39 2.23 -7.36 -22.62
C ILE A 39 2.17 -7.22 -21.10
N VAL A 40 3.24 -7.56 -20.40
CA VAL A 40 3.33 -7.42 -18.95
C VAL A 40 3.13 -5.97 -18.51
N ILE A 41 3.78 -5.01 -19.17
CA ILE A 41 3.64 -3.58 -18.88
C ILE A 41 2.17 -3.13 -19.04
N LEU A 42 1.51 -3.51 -20.14
CA LEU A 42 0.12 -3.13 -20.40
C LEU A 42 -0.85 -3.74 -19.38
N VAL A 43 -0.64 -5.00 -19.00
CA VAL A 43 -1.44 -5.65 -17.95
C VAL A 43 -1.21 -4.99 -16.60
N SER A 44 0.03 -4.71 -16.22
CA SER A 44 0.36 -4.00 -14.97
C SER A 44 -0.27 -2.60 -14.93
N TRP A 45 -0.31 -1.88 -16.05
CA TRP A 45 -1.03 -0.61 -16.17
C TRP A 45 -2.54 -0.78 -16.00
N GLY A 46 -3.13 -1.82 -16.60
CA GLY A 46 -4.55 -2.14 -16.42
C GLY A 46 -4.90 -2.43 -14.95
N ILE A 47 -4.02 -3.10 -14.20
CA ILE A 47 -4.21 -3.34 -12.76
C ILE A 47 -4.06 -2.02 -11.97
N ALA A 48 -3.03 -1.22 -12.27
CA ALA A 48 -2.79 0.06 -11.61
C ALA A 48 -3.94 1.06 -11.81
N PHE A 49 -4.71 0.97 -12.91
CA PHE A 49 -5.90 1.79 -13.08
C PHE A 49 -6.92 1.61 -11.94
N PHE A 50 -7.22 0.37 -11.56
CA PHE A 50 -8.16 0.08 -10.45
C PHE A 50 -7.61 0.48 -9.09
N GLU A 51 -6.29 0.40 -8.91
CA GLU A 51 -5.59 0.95 -7.75
C GLU A 51 -5.88 2.46 -7.62
N TYR A 52 -5.69 3.24 -8.68
CA TYR A 52 -5.94 4.68 -8.63
C TYR A 52 -7.40 5.04 -8.33
N CYS A 53 -8.36 4.22 -8.77
CA CYS A 53 -9.77 4.39 -8.40
C CYS A 53 -10.03 4.30 -6.88
N LEU A 54 -9.12 3.67 -6.12
CA LEU A 54 -9.19 3.55 -4.66
C LEU A 54 -8.24 4.53 -3.96
N ALA A 55 -6.98 4.60 -4.38
CA ALA A 55 -5.98 5.46 -3.75
C ALA A 55 -6.33 6.95 -3.86
N VAL A 56 -6.83 7.42 -5.01
CA VAL A 56 -7.11 8.86 -5.18
C VAL A 56 -8.24 9.33 -4.26
N PRO A 57 -9.43 8.67 -4.22
CA PRO A 57 -10.47 9.06 -3.26
C PRO A 57 -10.04 8.85 -1.81
N ALA A 58 -9.31 7.78 -1.50
CA ALA A 58 -8.84 7.54 -0.13
C ALA A 58 -7.98 8.69 0.39
N ASN A 59 -7.00 9.13 -0.39
CA ASN A 59 -6.12 10.24 -0.01
C ASN A 59 -6.89 11.57 0.06
N ARG A 60 -7.84 11.82 -0.85
CA ARG A 60 -8.67 13.04 -0.80
C ARG A 60 -9.59 13.10 0.42
N ILE A 61 -10.18 11.97 0.81
CA ILE A 61 -10.99 11.87 2.02
C ILE A 61 -10.08 12.00 3.26
N GLY A 62 -8.96 11.27 3.26
CA GLY A 62 -8.02 11.24 4.36
C GLY A 62 -7.32 12.57 4.62
N SER A 63 -7.07 13.38 3.60
CA SER A 63 -6.44 14.70 3.76
C SER A 63 -7.29 15.69 4.55
N GLY A 64 -8.57 15.39 4.79
CA GLY A 64 -9.41 16.17 5.70
C GLY A 64 -9.13 15.92 7.19
N VAL A 65 -8.39 14.86 7.56
CA VAL A 65 -8.09 14.49 8.96
C VAL A 65 -6.64 14.07 9.21
N TYR A 66 -5.88 13.79 8.16
CA TYR A 66 -4.47 13.41 8.20
C TYR A 66 -3.64 14.36 7.35
N SER A 67 -2.40 14.65 7.77
CA SER A 67 -1.44 15.33 6.90
C SER A 67 -0.99 14.42 5.76
N ALA A 68 -0.46 15.02 4.68
CA ALA A 68 0.11 14.24 3.56
C ALA A 68 1.23 13.29 4.03
N ALA A 69 2.04 13.73 5.01
CA ALA A 69 3.08 12.90 5.61
C ALA A 69 2.49 11.69 6.37
N GLN A 70 1.41 11.88 7.14
CA GLN A 70 0.72 10.81 7.83
C GLN A 70 0.10 9.80 6.85
N LEU A 71 -0.56 10.27 5.78
CA LEU A 71 -1.11 9.41 4.73
C LEU A 71 -0.02 8.57 4.07
N LYS A 72 1.11 9.19 3.73
CA LYS A 72 2.26 8.49 3.16
C LYS A 72 2.84 7.47 4.13
N GLY A 73 3.00 7.84 5.39
CA GLY A 73 3.45 6.95 6.47
C GLY A 73 2.57 5.71 6.61
N MET A 74 1.24 5.89 6.64
CA MET A 74 0.29 4.77 6.62
C MET A 74 0.49 3.88 5.40
N GLN A 75 0.66 4.47 4.21
CA GLN A 75 0.87 3.67 3.01
C GLN A 75 2.17 2.87 3.03
N GLU A 76 3.26 3.37 3.60
CA GLU A 76 4.49 2.58 3.73
C GLU A 76 4.24 1.33 4.60
N VAL A 77 3.58 1.49 5.75
CA VAL A 77 3.25 0.36 6.63
C VAL A 77 2.30 -0.63 5.95
N ILE A 78 1.27 -0.14 5.26
CA ILE A 78 0.33 -0.96 4.49
C ILE A 78 1.06 -1.73 3.39
N THR A 79 1.92 -1.04 2.63
CA THR A 79 2.70 -1.64 1.53
C THR A 79 3.54 -2.80 2.01
N LEU A 80 4.30 -2.61 3.10
CA LEU A 80 5.14 -3.67 3.65
C LEU A 80 4.32 -4.85 4.16
N THR A 81 3.18 -4.58 4.80
CA THR A 81 2.29 -5.62 5.34
C THR A 81 1.67 -6.45 4.20
N VAL A 82 1.13 -5.77 3.18
CA VAL A 82 0.53 -6.42 2.01
C VAL A 82 1.60 -7.18 1.22
N PHE A 83 2.77 -6.58 1.01
CA PHE A 83 3.89 -7.24 0.34
C PHE A 83 4.38 -8.48 1.10
N ALA A 84 4.46 -8.44 2.43
CA ALA A 84 4.83 -9.62 3.22
C ALA A 84 3.86 -10.79 2.98
N GLY A 85 2.56 -10.53 3.02
CA GLY A 85 1.53 -11.51 2.71
C GLY A 85 1.63 -12.02 1.26
N PHE A 86 1.78 -11.11 0.30
CA PHE A 86 1.96 -11.45 -1.11
C PHE A 86 3.22 -12.31 -1.36
N SER A 87 4.34 -11.99 -0.72
CA SER A 87 5.59 -12.73 -0.85
C SER A 87 5.42 -14.19 -0.42
N VAL A 88 4.76 -14.44 0.71
CA VAL A 88 4.49 -15.79 1.22
C VAL A 88 3.42 -16.51 0.39
N LEU A 89 2.27 -15.88 0.18
CA LEU A 89 1.08 -16.53 -0.39
C LEU A 89 1.14 -16.64 -1.91
N TYR A 90 1.69 -15.64 -2.59
CA TYR A 90 1.79 -15.62 -4.03
C TYR A 90 3.17 -16.09 -4.50
N LEU A 91 4.27 -15.48 -4.07
CA LEU A 91 5.61 -15.85 -4.56
C LEU A 91 6.19 -17.12 -3.94
N GLY A 92 5.62 -17.61 -2.83
CA GLY A 92 6.16 -18.76 -2.09
C GLY A 92 7.49 -18.47 -1.41
N GLN A 93 7.83 -17.19 -1.23
CA GLN A 93 9.07 -16.74 -0.61
C GLN A 93 8.88 -16.61 0.90
N LYS A 94 9.84 -17.12 1.67
CA LYS A 94 9.80 -17.04 3.13
C LYS A 94 10.25 -15.66 3.59
N ILE A 95 9.48 -15.05 4.48
CA ILE A 95 9.91 -13.86 5.22
C ILE A 95 10.97 -14.27 6.24
N THR A 96 12.06 -13.51 6.29
CA THR A 96 13.18 -13.77 7.21
C THR A 96 13.16 -12.76 8.34
N VAL A 97 13.91 -13.04 9.41
CA VAL A 97 14.06 -12.12 10.54
C VAL A 97 14.58 -10.75 10.10
N ASN A 98 15.53 -10.71 9.16
CA ASN A 98 16.06 -9.45 8.64
C ASN A 98 15.00 -8.64 7.90
N HIS A 99 14.10 -9.29 7.15
CA HIS A 99 12.97 -8.61 6.52
C HIS A 99 12.04 -8.00 7.58
N LEU A 100 11.72 -8.75 8.64
CA LEU A 100 10.87 -8.24 9.74
C LEU A 100 11.51 -7.07 10.47
N ILE A 101 12.82 -7.12 10.74
CA ILE A 101 13.56 -6.02 11.34
C ILE A 101 13.50 -4.79 10.44
N GLY A 102 13.77 -4.94 9.15
CA GLY A 102 13.68 -3.85 8.18
C GLY A 102 12.27 -3.24 8.14
N PHE A 103 11.23 -4.06 8.12
CA PHE A 103 9.85 -3.59 8.10
C PHE A 103 9.47 -2.87 9.40
N ALA A 104 9.94 -3.36 10.55
CA ALA A 104 9.73 -2.73 11.84
C ALA A 104 10.40 -1.35 11.92
N LEU A 105 11.61 -1.19 11.39
CA LEU A 105 12.30 0.10 11.35
C LEU A 105 11.57 1.12 10.46
N ILE A 106 11.06 0.70 9.30
CA ILE A 106 10.26 1.57 8.43
C ILE A 106 8.95 1.96 9.13
N ALA A 107 8.28 1.01 9.78
CA ALA A 107 7.06 1.29 10.54
C ALA A 107 7.30 2.23 11.73
N ALA A 108 8.45 2.10 12.40
CA ALA A 108 8.87 3.04 13.44
C ALA A 108 9.08 4.45 12.86
N GLY A 109 9.71 4.57 11.69
CA GLY A 109 9.82 5.85 10.97
C GLY A 109 8.46 6.46 10.64
N ALA A 110 7.53 5.64 10.12
CA ALA A 110 6.16 6.08 9.83
C ALA A 110 5.42 6.56 11.10
N TRP A 111 5.63 5.91 12.24
CA TRP A 111 5.03 6.30 13.52
C TRP A 111 5.44 7.72 13.95
N PHE A 112 6.69 8.13 13.71
CA PHE A 112 7.13 9.49 14.02
C PHE A 112 6.38 10.56 13.20
N LEU A 113 5.89 10.24 12.00
CA LEU A 113 5.08 11.17 11.19
C LEU A 113 3.74 11.51 11.86
N PHE A 114 3.26 10.66 12.78
CA PHE A 114 2.06 10.91 13.58
C PHE A 114 2.33 11.70 14.86
N ARG A 115 3.60 11.96 15.20
CA ARG A 115 3.99 12.79 16.35
C ARG A 115 4.14 14.27 16.01
N THR A 116 4.24 14.60 14.73
CA THR A 116 4.17 15.98 14.23
C THR A 116 2.70 16.42 14.19
N PRO A 117 2.37 17.69 14.50
CA PRO A 117 1.01 18.19 14.36
C PRO A 117 0.46 17.86 12.97
N ALA A 118 -0.72 17.25 12.93
CA ALA A 118 -1.54 17.30 11.72
C ALA A 118 -1.87 18.79 11.48
N VAL A 119 -1.88 19.20 10.20
CA VAL A 119 -2.16 20.58 9.77
C VAL A 119 -3.41 21.11 10.46
#